data_AF-A0AA39IQ45-F1
#
_entry.id   AF-A0AA39IQ45-F1
#
_cell.length_a   1.000
_cell.length_b   1.000
_cell.length_c   1.000
_cell.angle_alpha   90.00
_cell.angle_beta   90.00
_cell.angle_gamma   90.00
#
_symmetry.space_group_name_H-M   'P 1'
#
loop_
_entity.id
_entity.type
_entity.pdbx_description
1 polymer ?
#
loop_
_entity_poly.entity_id
_entity_poly.type
_entity_poly.pdbx_seq_one_letter_code
_entity_poly.pdbx_strand_id
1 'polypeptide(L)'
;MPLRLPYGLCSLITAVVFFIWNLAVIWIIVRTKKFYKYWAYRIIAHIAVTDVIVLFIMGVSGGLSVFNTDGPTFLAKICFSLSLSFKVTETFLCFILGLNRLFVLAGLYVLDRSSIYWVCIVASWGIGAVLFAFMFANVTDVQYFPDDHRFDGNLSFIATYGQANTMAQIVILGLSAVIYLTICVKIKCKKTKVSKHEFGLFIQALIPFVWFVVTEVLMHLKRNGLFDGDAFSILFSFFSRYVAAVHIIIYMIFNRTMRRELLFALNVRRRTSITTVKHITHMRSVASNSQTPAQSSRLE
;
A
#
# COMPACT_ATOMS: atom_id res chain seq x y z
N MET A 1 11.49 -16.05 -26.95
CA MET A 1 12.04 -17.14 -26.11
C MET A 1 13.11 -16.72 -25.08
N PRO A 2 14.20 -15.97 -25.38
CA PRO A 2 15.32 -15.80 -24.44
C PRO A 2 14.99 -14.99 -23.17
N LEU A 3 13.90 -14.21 -23.17
CA LEU A 3 13.51 -13.39 -22.02
C LEU A 3 12.52 -14.07 -21.06
N ARG A 4 11.96 -15.23 -21.43
CA ARG A 4 10.90 -15.87 -20.64
C ARG A 4 11.40 -16.37 -19.27
N LEU A 5 12.52 -17.09 -19.26
CA LEU A 5 13.11 -17.63 -18.04
C LEU A 5 13.61 -16.52 -17.09
N PRO A 6 14.37 -15.51 -17.55
CA PRO A 6 14.75 -14.37 -16.71
C PRO A 6 13.54 -13.64 -16.12
N TYR A 7 12.51 -13.39 -16.93
CA TYR A 7 11.28 -12.74 -16.45
C TYR A 7 10.56 -13.58 -15.40
N GLY A 8 10.39 -14.88 -15.66
CA GLY A 8 9.72 -15.81 -14.76
C GLY A 8 10.42 -15.91 -13.41
N LEU A 9 11.75 -16.07 -13.42
CA LEU A 9 12.57 -16.09 -12.20
C LEU A 9 12.50 -14.76 -11.43
N CYS A 10 12.63 -13.63 -12.14
CA CYS A 10 12.52 -12.31 -11.51
C CYS A 10 11.14 -12.10 -10.87
N SER A 11 10.09 -12.56 -11.56
CA SER A 11 8.71 -12.47 -11.08
C SER A 11 8.48 -13.31 -9.83
N LEU A 12 8.98 -14.55 -9.81
CA LEU A 12 8.90 -15.44 -8.64
C LEU A 12 9.66 -14.88 -7.44
N ILE A 13 10.90 -14.43 -7.64
CA ILE A 13 11.72 -13.85 -6.55
C ILE A 13 11.02 -12.62 -5.98
N THR A 14 10.53 -11.73 -6.84
CA THR A 14 9.82 -10.52 -6.42
C THR A 14 8.54 -10.89 -5.67
N ALA A 15 7.73 -11.81 -6.21
CA ALA A 15 6.53 -12.30 -5.57
C ALA A 15 6.83 -12.83 -4.17
N VAL A 16 7.77 -13.78 -4.01
CA VAL A 16 8.08 -14.37 -2.70
C VAL A 16 8.59 -13.33 -1.70
N VAL A 17 9.57 -12.51 -2.09
CA VAL A 17 10.19 -11.52 -1.20
C VAL A 17 9.16 -10.50 -0.75
N PHE A 18 8.47 -9.83 -1.68
CA PHE A 18 7.54 -8.77 -1.34
C PHE A 18 6.23 -9.28 -0.74
N PHE A 19 5.85 -10.55 -0.99
CA PHE A 19 4.68 -11.15 -0.35
C PHE A 19 4.90 -11.30 1.15
N ILE A 20 6.08 -11.80 1.55
CA ILE A 20 6.47 -11.90 2.97
C ILE A 20 6.50 -10.51 3.61
N TRP A 21 7.08 -9.51 2.95
CA TRP A 21 7.14 -8.15 3.48
C TRP A 21 5.75 -7.50 3.62
N ASN A 22 4.85 -7.67 2.64
CA ASN A 22 3.48 -7.17 2.75
C ASN A 22 2.70 -7.84 3.87
N LEU A 23 2.81 -9.16 4.03
CA LEU A 23 2.22 -9.87 5.17
C LEU A 23 2.77 -9.37 6.51
N ALA A 24 4.08 -9.11 6.59
CA ALA A 24 4.69 -8.54 7.79
C ALA A 24 4.15 -7.14 8.11
N VAL A 25 3.97 -6.28 7.10
CA VAL A 25 3.36 -4.94 7.27
C VAL A 25 1.92 -5.05 7.77
N ILE A 26 1.09 -5.90 7.15
CA ILE A 26 -0.29 -6.14 7.59
C ILE A 26 -0.30 -6.59 9.05
N TRP A 27 0.52 -7.60 9.38
CA TRP A 27 0.60 -8.17 10.72
C TRP A 27 1.03 -7.13 11.76
N ILE A 28 2.03 -6.31 11.47
CA ILE A 28 2.50 -5.24 12.38
C ILE A 28 1.40 -4.21 12.62
N ILE A 29 0.71 -3.76 11.56
CA ILE A 29 -0.32 -2.73 11.68
C ILE A 29 -1.50 -3.24 12.50
N VAL A 30 -1.94 -4.48 12.24
CA VAL A 30 -3.06 -5.10 12.95
C VAL A 30 -2.71 -5.38 14.41
N ARG A 31 -1.50 -5.89 14.68
CA ARG A 31 -1.06 -6.25 16.04
C ARG A 31 -0.80 -5.03 16.92
N THR A 32 -0.23 -3.97 16.36
CA THR A 32 0.22 -2.81 17.14
C THR A 32 -0.89 -1.78 17.25
N LYS A 33 -1.57 -1.74 18.41
CA LYS A 33 -2.66 -0.79 18.73
C LYS A 33 -2.32 0.68 18.39
N LYS A 34 -1.05 1.07 18.55
CA LYS A 34 -0.56 2.42 18.22
C LYS A 34 -0.70 2.73 16.72
N PHE A 35 -0.39 1.79 15.83
CA PHE A 35 -0.55 1.98 14.39
C PHE A 35 -2.02 1.92 13.99
N TYR A 36 -2.74 0.91 14.49
CA TYR A 36 -4.15 0.74 14.18
C TYR A 36 -5.02 1.93 14.64
N LYS A 37 -4.55 2.76 15.59
CA LYS A 37 -5.24 4.00 15.96
C LYS A 37 -5.31 5.03 14.82
N TYR A 38 -4.33 5.06 13.90
CA TYR A 38 -4.31 6.06 12.83
C TYR A 38 -4.85 5.49 11.52
N TRP A 39 -5.80 6.20 10.93
CA TRP A 39 -6.44 5.82 9.67
C TRP A 39 -5.46 5.64 8.51
N ALA A 40 -4.37 6.40 8.45
CA ALA A 40 -3.33 6.23 7.42
C ALA A 40 -2.77 4.81 7.41
N TYR A 41 -2.45 4.25 8.58
CA TYR A 41 -1.94 2.88 8.67
C TYR A 41 -3.03 1.84 8.33
N ARG A 42 -4.30 2.10 8.68
CA ARG A 42 -5.41 1.21 8.27
C ARG A 42 -5.53 1.15 6.74
N ILE A 43 -5.49 2.30 6.07
CA ILE A 43 -5.53 2.38 4.60
C ILE A 43 -4.33 1.66 4.01
N ILE A 44 -3.12 1.89 4.54
CA ILE A 44 -1.90 1.18 4.12
C ILE A 44 -2.04 -0.33 4.29
N ALA A 45 -2.67 -0.82 5.36
CA ALA A 45 -2.90 -2.26 5.53
C ALA A 45 -3.84 -2.80 4.45
N HIS A 46 -4.89 -2.08 4.06
CA HIS A 46 -5.74 -2.48 2.94
C HIS A 46 -4.99 -2.48 1.60
N ILE A 47 -4.13 -1.50 1.34
CA ILE A 47 -3.25 -1.48 0.16
C ILE A 47 -2.30 -2.69 0.19
N ALA A 48 -1.71 -3.01 1.34
CA ALA A 48 -0.84 -4.19 1.46
C ALA A 48 -1.61 -5.51 1.21
N VAL A 49 -2.91 -5.58 1.54
CA VAL A 49 -3.75 -6.74 1.18
C VAL A 49 -3.95 -6.83 -0.33
N THR A 50 -4.20 -5.71 -1.02
CA THR A 50 -4.29 -5.71 -2.49
C THR A 50 -2.94 -6.08 -3.11
N ASP A 51 -1.83 -5.59 -2.56
CA ASP A 51 -0.47 -5.93 -2.98
C ASP A 51 -0.18 -7.44 -2.87
N VAL A 52 -0.60 -8.09 -1.78
CA VAL A 52 -0.49 -9.55 -1.59
C VAL A 52 -1.20 -10.31 -2.72
N ILE A 53 -2.37 -9.84 -3.13
CA ILE A 53 -3.15 -10.45 -4.23
C ILE A 53 -2.44 -10.24 -5.57
N VAL A 54 -1.91 -9.05 -5.83
CA VAL A 54 -1.12 -8.75 -7.04
C VAL A 54 0.15 -9.62 -7.09
N LEU A 55 0.85 -9.77 -5.97
CA LEU A 55 2.04 -10.60 -5.85
C LEU A 55 1.72 -12.09 -6.02
N PHE A 56 0.54 -12.54 -5.59
CA PHE A 56 0.07 -13.89 -5.89
C PHE A 56 -0.09 -14.10 -7.40
N ILE A 57 -0.76 -13.19 -8.11
CA ILE A 57 -0.91 -13.25 -9.58
C ILE A 57 0.47 -13.26 -10.26
N MET A 58 1.39 -12.42 -9.78
CA MET A 58 2.76 -12.35 -10.28
C MET A 58 3.54 -13.64 -10.04
N GLY A 59 3.37 -14.26 -8.87
CA GLY A 59 3.96 -15.56 -8.55
C GLY A 59 3.44 -16.67 -9.47
N VAL A 60 2.12 -16.72 -9.70
CA VAL A 60 1.52 -17.68 -10.65
C VAL A 60 2.06 -17.44 -12.06
N SER A 61 2.03 -16.20 -12.56
CA SER A 61 2.58 -15.87 -13.88
C SER A 61 4.06 -16.22 -14.01
N GLY A 62 4.85 -16.01 -12.96
CA GLY A 62 6.27 -16.35 -12.92
C GLY A 62 6.49 -17.86 -12.97
N GLY A 63 5.71 -18.63 -12.21
CA GLY A 63 5.73 -20.10 -12.24
C GLY A 63 5.39 -20.65 -13.62
N LEU A 64 4.28 -20.19 -14.21
CA LEU A 64 3.87 -20.60 -15.56
C LEU A 64 4.94 -20.26 -16.62
N SER A 65 5.60 -19.10 -16.51
CA SER A 65 6.74 -18.73 -17.38
C SER A 65 7.93 -19.67 -17.23
N VAL A 66 8.31 -20.04 -16.00
CA VAL A 66 9.48 -20.90 -15.74
C VAL A 66 9.23 -22.33 -16.21
N PHE A 67 8.03 -22.87 -15.96
CA PHE A 67 7.66 -24.22 -16.37
C PHE A 67 7.19 -24.31 -17.83
N ASN A 68 7.10 -23.17 -18.53
CA ASN A 68 6.61 -23.07 -19.91
C ASN A 68 5.28 -23.83 -20.11
N THR A 69 4.32 -23.55 -19.24
CA THR A 69 3.00 -24.18 -19.23
C THR A 69 1.92 -23.11 -19.11
N ASP A 70 0.76 -23.35 -19.73
CA ASP A 70 -0.37 -22.43 -19.69
C ASP A 70 -1.16 -22.53 -18.37
N GLY A 71 -0.93 -23.62 -17.62
CA GLY A 71 -1.64 -23.91 -16.38
C GLY A 71 -3.11 -24.27 -16.59
N PRO A 72 -3.84 -24.58 -15.51
CA PRO A 72 -5.27 -24.87 -15.62
C PRO A 72 -6.07 -23.61 -15.91
N THR A 73 -7.02 -23.68 -16.85
CA THR A 73 -7.89 -22.56 -17.27
C THR A 73 -8.58 -21.88 -16.09
N PHE A 74 -8.99 -22.64 -15.09
CA PHE A 74 -9.61 -22.09 -13.87
C PHE A 74 -8.68 -21.13 -13.12
N LEU A 75 -7.39 -21.48 -12.98
CA LEU A 75 -6.41 -20.62 -12.33
C LEU A 75 -6.15 -19.36 -13.15
N ALA A 76 -5.98 -19.50 -14.47
CA ALA A 76 -5.83 -18.37 -15.38
C ALA A 76 -7.03 -17.41 -15.28
N LYS A 77 -8.25 -17.95 -15.22
CA LYS A 77 -9.50 -17.20 -15.05
C LYS A 77 -9.55 -16.42 -13.73
N ILE A 78 -9.13 -17.03 -12.62
CA ILE A 78 -8.99 -16.35 -11.33
C ILE A 78 -7.98 -15.21 -11.45
N CYS A 79 -6.77 -15.49 -11.93
CA CYS A 79 -5.70 -14.50 -12.02
C CYS A 79 -6.06 -13.32 -12.92
N PHE A 80 -6.69 -13.58 -14.07
CA PHE A 80 -7.21 -12.55 -14.96
C PHE A 80 -8.23 -11.65 -14.25
N SER A 81 -9.25 -12.25 -13.62
CA SER A 81 -10.32 -11.52 -12.96
C SER A 81 -9.82 -10.71 -11.76
N LEU A 82 -8.89 -11.27 -10.97
CA LEU A 82 -8.24 -10.56 -9.86
C LEU A 82 -7.42 -9.38 -10.38
N SER A 83 -6.64 -9.56 -11.45
CA SER A 83 -5.73 -8.53 -11.97
C SER A 83 -6.47 -7.26 -12.41
N LEU A 84 -7.67 -7.39 -12.98
CA LEU A 84 -8.49 -6.26 -13.38
C LEU A 84 -9.15 -5.58 -12.17
N SER A 85 -9.72 -6.38 -11.27
CA SER A 85 -10.59 -5.87 -10.20
C SER A 85 -9.80 -5.26 -9.05
N PHE A 86 -8.67 -5.87 -8.69
CA PHE A 86 -7.84 -5.40 -7.58
C PHE A 86 -6.99 -4.19 -7.97
N LYS A 87 -6.63 -4.04 -9.24
CA LYS A 87 -6.03 -2.81 -9.74
C LYS A 87 -6.93 -1.59 -9.47
N VAL A 88 -8.22 -1.70 -9.78
CA VAL A 88 -9.21 -0.64 -9.51
C VAL A 88 -9.32 -0.36 -8.01
N THR A 89 -9.44 -1.42 -7.21
CA THR A 89 -9.51 -1.32 -5.74
C THR A 89 -8.30 -0.59 -5.16
N GLU A 90 -7.11 -0.95 -5.61
CA GLU A 90 -5.84 -0.35 -5.20
C GLU A 90 -5.77 1.14 -5.58
N THR A 91 -6.19 1.51 -6.79
CA THR A 91 -6.29 2.93 -7.20
C THR A 91 -7.18 3.73 -6.25
N PHE A 92 -8.37 3.20 -5.92
CA PHE A 92 -9.27 3.86 -4.97
C PHE A 92 -8.64 3.98 -3.58
N LEU A 93 -7.96 2.94 -3.08
CA LEU A 93 -7.27 2.99 -1.78
C LEU A 93 -6.14 4.02 -1.77
N CYS A 94 -5.37 4.15 -2.85
CA CYS A 94 -4.36 5.20 -3.02
C CYS A 94 -4.98 6.61 -3.05
N PHE A 95 -6.13 6.77 -3.71
CA PHE A 95 -6.90 8.02 -3.67
C PHE A 95 -7.37 8.34 -2.24
N ILE A 96 -7.89 7.35 -1.51
CA ILE A 96 -8.30 7.50 -0.10
C ILE A 96 -7.11 7.88 0.78
N LEU A 97 -5.91 7.34 0.51
CA LEU A 97 -4.68 7.74 1.18
C LEU A 97 -4.32 9.22 0.88
N GLY A 98 -4.49 9.66 -0.37
CA GLY A 98 -4.36 11.06 -0.78
C GLY A 98 -5.32 11.99 -0.03
N LEU A 99 -6.61 11.62 0.05
CA LEU A 99 -7.60 12.32 0.87
C LEU A 99 -7.20 12.37 2.34
N ASN A 100 -6.67 11.28 2.87
CA ASN A 100 -6.19 11.24 4.24
C ASN A 100 -5.06 12.25 4.49
N ARG A 101 -4.08 12.34 3.57
CA ARG A 101 -3.00 13.34 3.64
C ARG A 101 -3.55 14.76 3.52
N LEU A 102 -4.54 14.99 2.65
CA LEU A 102 -5.22 16.28 2.53
C LEU A 102 -5.85 16.69 3.85
N PHE A 103 -6.68 15.84 4.46
CA PHE A 103 -7.39 16.21 5.69
C PHE A 103 -6.44 16.50 6.85
N VAL A 104 -5.32 15.77 6.95
CA VAL A 104 -4.30 15.98 7.98
C VAL A 104 -3.53 17.28 7.74
N LEU A 105 -2.96 17.49 6.55
CA LEU A 105 -2.14 18.67 6.23
C LEU A 105 -2.98 19.93 6.04
N ALA A 106 -4.25 19.76 5.65
CA ALA A 106 -5.18 20.85 5.54
C ALA A 106 -5.80 21.27 6.88
N GLY A 107 -5.66 20.47 7.93
CA GLY A 107 -6.29 20.74 9.23
C GLY A 107 -7.81 20.76 9.15
N LEU A 108 -8.40 19.91 8.30
CA LEU A 108 -9.86 19.80 8.15
C LEU A 108 -10.43 18.94 9.28
N TYR A 109 -10.34 19.45 10.51
CA TYR A 109 -10.74 18.72 11.73
C TYR A 109 -12.26 18.70 11.95
N VAL A 110 -13.01 19.58 11.27
CA VAL A 110 -14.46 19.71 11.42
C VAL A 110 -15.22 18.51 10.84
N LEU A 111 -14.61 17.80 9.88
CA LEU A 111 -15.24 16.66 9.22
C LEU A 111 -15.10 15.38 10.06
N ASP A 112 -16.14 14.53 10.04
CA ASP A 112 -16.03 13.16 10.56
C ASP A 112 -15.22 12.28 9.59
N ARG A 113 -13.90 12.43 9.69
CA ARG A 113 -12.93 11.70 8.87
C ARG A 113 -13.06 10.19 9.03
N SER A 114 -13.47 9.72 10.21
CA SER A 114 -13.55 8.29 10.50
C SER A 114 -14.61 7.61 9.65
N SER A 115 -15.82 8.17 9.63
CA SER A 115 -16.92 7.67 8.82
C SER A 115 -16.63 7.80 7.32
N ILE A 116 -16.06 8.93 6.88
CA ILE A 116 -15.68 9.12 5.47
C ILE A 116 -14.70 8.03 5.01
N TYR A 117 -13.61 7.78 5.75
CA TYR A 117 -12.64 6.76 5.34
C TYR A 117 -13.23 5.36 5.35
N TRP A 118 -14.07 5.04 6.36
CA TRP A 118 -14.70 3.73 6.44
C TRP A 118 -15.63 3.48 5.25
N VAL A 119 -16.51 4.44 4.93
CA VAL A 119 -17.41 4.36 3.77
C VAL A 119 -16.60 4.22 2.47
N CYS A 120 -15.55 5.02 2.29
CA CYS A 120 -14.73 4.93 1.08
C CYS A 120 -14.01 3.58 0.95
N ILE A 121 -13.49 3.01 2.05
CA ILE A 121 -12.85 1.69 2.05
C ILE A 121 -13.88 0.59 1.71
N VAL A 122 -15.05 0.62 2.36
CA VAL A 122 -16.11 -0.36 2.07
C VAL A 122 -16.56 -0.25 0.61
N ALA A 123 -16.73 0.96 0.09
CA ALA A 123 -17.08 1.19 -1.31
C ALA A 123 -15.99 0.69 -2.26
N SER A 124 -14.70 0.94 -1.99
CA SER A 124 -13.61 0.47 -2.85
C SER A 124 -13.56 -1.05 -2.94
N TRP A 125 -13.72 -1.74 -1.80
CA TRP A 125 -13.76 -3.20 -1.76
C TRP A 125 -15.03 -3.77 -2.41
N GLY A 126 -16.18 -3.11 -2.22
CA GLY A 126 -17.43 -3.47 -2.87
C GLY A 126 -17.33 -3.39 -4.40
N ILE A 127 -16.76 -2.31 -4.94
CA ILE A 127 -16.51 -2.15 -6.37
C ILE A 127 -15.58 -3.27 -6.87
N GLY A 128 -14.47 -3.53 -6.17
CA GLY A 128 -13.56 -4.62 -6.51
C GLY A 128 -14.22 -6.00 -6.53
N ALA A 129 -15.02 -6.31 -5.52
CA ALA A 129 -15.74 -7.59 -5.44
C ALA A 129 -16.77 -7.76 -6.56
N VAL A 130 -17.54 -6.72 -6.86
CA VAL A 130 -18.51 -6.72 -7.96
C VAL A 130 -17.80 -6.89 -9.31
N LEU A 131 -16.73 -6.15 -9.55
CA LEU A 131 -15.93 -6.29 -10.78
C LEU A 131 -15.33 -7.70 -10.89
N PHE A 132 -14.84 -8.27 -9.79
CA PHE A 132 -14.28 -9.62 -9.79
C PHE A 132 -15.34 -10.64 -10.16
N ALA A 133 -16.50 -10.63 -9.50
CA ALA A 133 -17.59 -11.53 -9.77
C ALA A 133 -18.10 -11.39 -11.22
N PHE A 134 -18.23 -10.15 -11.70
CA PHE A 134 -18.66 -9.86 -13.06
C PHE A 134 -17.65 -10.38 -14.11
N MET A 135 -16.37 -10.09 -13.95
CA MET A 135 -15.32 -10.57 -14.86
C MET A 135 -15.22 -12.09 -14.83
N PHE A 136 -15.24 -12.68 -13.64
CA PHE A 136 -15.19 -14.13 -13.48
C PHE A 136 -16.41 -14.82 -14.09
N ALA A 137 -17.60 -14.23 -14.02
CA ALA A 137 -18.80 -14.82 -14.63
C ALA A 137 -18.74 -14.78 -16.18
N ASN A 138 -18.18 -13.71 -16.75
CA ASN A 138 -18.33 -13.41 -18.19
C ASN A 138 -17.10 -13.75 -19.05
N VAL A 139 -15.90 -13.89 -18.46
CA VAL A 139 -14.70 -14.19 -19.24
C VAL A 139 -14.69 -15.66 -19.68
N THR A 140 -14.43 -15.89 -20.97
CA THR A 140 -14.24 -17.22 -21.58
C THR A 140 -12.83 -17.36 -22.14
N ASP A 141 -12.41 -18.60 -22.39
CA ASP A 141 -11.15 -18.93 -23.08
C ASP A 141 -9.90 -18.27 -22.47
N VAL A 142 -9.87 -18.13 -21.14
CA VAL A 142 -8.74 -17.48 -20.45
C VAL A 142 -7.52 -18.36 -20.52
N GLN A 143 -6.43 -17.81 -21.05
CA GLN A 143 -5.15 -18.49 -21.16
C GLN A 143 -4.02 -17.58 -20.69
N TYR A 144 -2.93 -18.20 -20.27
CA TYR A 144 -1.69 -17.50 -20.02
C TYR A 144 -0.91 -17.41 -21.33
N PHE A 145 -0.46 -16.20 -21.70
CA PHE A 145 0.36 -15.97 -22.88
C PHE A 145 1.83 -15.79 -22.46
N PRO A 146 2.70 -16.80 -22.67
CA PRO A 146 4.07 -16.76 -22.16
C PRO A 146 4.96 -15.69 -22.79
N ASP A 147 4.63 -15.19 -23.99
CA ASP A 147 5.40 -14.15 -24.67
C ASP A 147 5.12 -12.74 -24.13
N ASP A 148 3.86 -12.47 -23.80
CA ASP A 148 3.44 -11.20 -23.19
C ASP A 148 3.50 -11.22 -21.66
N HIS A 149 3.77 -12.40 -21.11
CA HIS A 149 3.71 -12.73 -19.71
C HIS A 149 2.38 -12.39 -19.03
N ARG A 150 1.25 -12.36 -19.74
CA ARG A 150 -0.06 -11.92 -19.24
C ARG A 150 -1.10 -13.00 -19.30
N PHE A 151 -2.11 -12.88 -18.44
CA PHE A 151 -3.37 -13.60 -18.61
C PHE A 151 -4.22 -12.80 -19.58
N ASP A 152 -4.76 -13.46 -20.60
CA ASP A 152 -5.70 -12.86 -21.54
C ASP A 152 -6.90 -13.78 -21.73
N GLY A 153 -8.03 -13.21 -22.13
CA GLY A 153 -9.26 -13.96 -22.28
C GLY A 153 -10.28 -13.24 -23.15
N ASN A 154 -11.22 -14.02 -23.68
CA ASN A 154 -12.28 -13.49 -24.51
C ASN A 154 -13.37 -12.86 -23.62
N LEU A 155 -13.63 -11.59 -23.88
CA LEU A 155 -14.71 -10.81 -23.27
C LEU A 155 -15.37 -10.01 -24.38
N SER A 156 -16.65 -10.30 -24.66
CA SER A 156 -17.41 -9.64 -25.74
C SER A 156 -17.45 -8.11 -25.59
N PHE A 157 -17.30 -7.62 -24.36
CA PHE A 157 -17.31 -6.19 -24.01
C PHE A 157 -15.93 -5.67 -23.56
N ILE A 158 -14.82 -6.37 -23.83
CA ILE A 158 -13.48 -5.98 -23.33
C ILE A 158 -13.08 -4.57 -23.76
N ALA A 159 -13.41 -4.17 -24.99
CA ALA A 159 -13.10 -2.84 -25.52
C ALA A 159 -13.89 -1.77 -24.76
N THR A 160 -15.20 -1.96 -24.61
CA THR A 160 -16.08 -1.05 -23.86
C THR A 160 -15.69 -0.96 -22.39
N TYR A 161 -15.39 -2.09 -21.74
CA TYR A 161 -14.85 -2.12 -20.38
C TYR A 161 -13.52 -1.38 -20.30
N GLY A 162 -12.60 -1.62 -21.23
CA GLY A 162 -11.30 -0.97 -21.29
C GLY A 162 -11.42 0.55 -21.36
N GLN A 163 -12.33 1.07 -22.18
CA GLN A 163 -12.64 2.50 -22.28
C GLN A 163 -13.25 3.04 -20.99
N ALA A 164 -14.30 2.39 -20.46
CA ALA A 164 -14.97 2.82 -19.22
C ALA A 164 -14.00 2.84 -18.04
N ASN A 165 -13.18 1.79 -17.89
CA ASN A 165 -12.15 1.71 -16.86
C ASN A 165 -11.11 2.82 -17.02
N THR A 166 -10.63 3.09 -18.23
CA THR A 166 -9.67 4.19 -18.46
C THR A 166 -10.28 5.55 -18.11
N MET A 167 -11.54 5.80 -18.46
CA MET A 167 -12.22 7.06 -18.08
C MET A 167 -12.36 7.19 -16.57
N ALA A 168 -12.76 6.11 -15.87
CA ALA A 168 -12.83 6.10 -14.42
C ALA A 168 -11.46 6.36 -13.76
N GLN A 169 -10.40 5.73 -14.28
CA GLN A 169 -9.03 5.94 -13.82
C GLN A 169 -8.56 7.38 -14.03
N ILE A 170 -8.82 7.99 -15.19
CA ILE A 170 -8.50 9.39 -15.47
C ILE A 170 -9.20 10.32 -14.46
N VAL A 171 -10.48 10.08 -14.16
CA VAL A 171 -11.22 10.89 -13.17
C VAL A 171 -10.59 10.75 -11.78
N ILE A 172 -10.31 9.53 -11.32
CA ILE A 172 -9.74 9.30 -9.98
C ILE A 172 -8.32 9.88 -9.86
N LEU A 173 -7.49 9.67 -10.88
CA LEU A 173 -6.12 10.22 -10.91
C LEU A 173 -6.13 11.75 -11.05
N GLY A 174 -7.06 12.32 -11.82
CA GLY A 174 -7.25 13.76 -11.93
C GLY A 174 -7.65 14.38 -10.59
N LEU A 175 -8.63 13.79 -9.89
CA LEU A 175 -9.01 14.22 -8.54
C LEU A 175 -7.84 14.08 -7.55
N SER A 176 -7.09 12.97 -7.62
CA SER A 176 -5.87 12.78 -6.83
C SER A 176 -4.83 13.87 -7.10
N ALA A 177 -4.61 14.23 -8.37
CA ALA A 177 -3.70 15.29 -8.75
C ALA A 177 -4.11 16.63 -8.13
N VAL A 178 -5.40 16.99 -8.19
CA VAL A 178 -5.93 18.20 -7.56
C VAL A 178 -5.70 18.18 -6.04
N ILE A 179 -5.87 17.02 -5.39
CA ILE A 179 -5.58 16.86 -3.96
C ILE A 179 -4.09 17.13 -3.67
N TYR A 180 -3.18 16.47 -4.39
CA TYR A 180 -1.74 16.63 -4.18
C TYR A 180 -1.26 18.05 -4.49
N LEU A 181 -1.78 18.69 -5.53
CA LEU A 181 -1.53 20.10 -5.84
C LEU A 181 -2.01 21.03 -4.72
N THR A 182 -3.21 20.79 -4.18
CA THR A 182 -3.75 21.57 -3.06
C THR A 182 -2.86 21.45 -1.83
N ILE A 183 -2.37 20.25 -1.53
CA ILE A 183 -1.40 20.03 -0.44
C ILE A 183 -0.12 20.83 -0.70
N CYS A 184 0.45 20.74 -1.92
CA CYS A 184 1.67 21.46 -2.29
C CYS A 184 1.51 22.99 -2.17
N VAL A 185 0.41 23.55 -2.68
CA VAL A 185 0.09 24.98 -2.54
C VAL A 185 -0.02 25.35 -1.07
N LYS A 186 -0.71 24.54 -0.26
CA LYS A 186 -0.86 24.82 1.17
C LYS A 186 0.46 24.80 1.93
N ILE A 187 1.36 23.86 1.61
CA ILE A 187 2.70 23.78 2.19
C ILE A 187 3.53 25.01 1.80
N LYS A 188 3.44 25.47 0.54
CA LYS A 188 4.15 26.67 0.08
C LYS A 188 3.60 27.97 0.68
N CYS A 189 2.28 28.10 0.74
CA CYS A 189 1.61 29.34 1.18
C CYS A 189 1.58 29.50 2.69
N LYS A 190 1.44 28.42 3.46
CA LYS A 190 1.50 28.50 4.92
C LYS A 190 2.95 28.44 5.38
N LYS A 191 3.45 29.50 6.04
CA LYS A 191 4.74 29.51 6.77
C LYS A 191 4.81 28.49 7.92
N THR A 192 3.78 27.67 8.13
CA THR A 192 3.79 26.61 9.14
C THR A 192 4.81 25.54 8.76
N LYS A 193 5.79 25.33 9.63
CA LYS A 193 6.80 24.28 9.49
C LYS A 193 6.11 22.90 9.50
N VAL A 194 6.00 22.26 8.34
CA VAL A 194 5.60 20.86 8.25
C VAL A 194 6.69 20.01 8.88
N SER A 195 6.33 19.12 9.80
CA SER A 195 7.33 18.24 10.40
C SER A 195 7.94 17.32 9.34
N LYS A 196 9.24 17.01 9.47
CA LYS A 196 9.91 16.05 8.56
C LYS A 196 9.17 14.70 8.49
N HIS A 197 8.51 14.32 9.59
CA HIS A 197 7.69 13.11 9.66
C HIS A 197 6.45 13.18 8.76
N GLU A 198 5.66 14.25 8.85
CA GLU A 198 4.47 14.42 8.01
C GLU A 198 4.82 14.56 6.53
N PHE A 199 5.94 15.24 6.22
CA PHE A 199 6.44 15.32 4.85
C PHE A 199 6.84 13.94 4.30
N GLY A 200 7.50 13.11 5.11
CA GLY A 200 7.82 11.73 4.72
C GLY A 200 6.57 10.90 4.42
N LEU A 201 5.51 11.04 5.24
CA LEU A 201 4.22 10.38 4.98
C LEU A 201 3.50 10.91 3.73
N PHE A 202 3.68 12.19 3.40
CA PHE A 202 3.18 12.77 2.15
C PHE A 202 3.89 12.17 0.94
N ILE A 203 5.22 12.11 0.96
CA ILE A 203 6.01 11.47 -0.10
C ILE A 203 5.66 9.99 -0.25
N GLN A 204 5.36 9.31 0.86
CA GLN A 204 4.90 7.93 0.88
C GLN A 204 3.60 7.71 0.08
N ALA A 205 2.70 8.70 0.04
CA ALA A 205 1.47 8.65 -0.75
C ALA A 205 1.68 9.15 -2.19
N LEU A 206 2.53 10.17 -2.36
CA LEU A 206 2.79 10.80 -3.66
C LEU A 206 3.50 9.87 -4.65
N ILE A 207 4.52 9.11 -4.22
CA ILE A 207 5.30 8.26 -5.12
C ILE A 207 4.43 7.16 -5.76
N PRO A 208 3.62 6.39 -5.00
CA PRO A 208 2.71 5.43 -5.61
C PRO A 208 1.70 6.06 -6.56
N PHE A 209 1.17 7.24 -6.22
CA PHE A 209 0.30 7.98 -7.12
C PHE A 209 0.99 8.30 -8.46
N VAL A 210 2.23 8.82 -8.42
CA VAL A 210 3.01 9.08 -9.65
C VAL A 210 3.25 7.80 -10.43
N TRP A 211 3.51 6.69 -9.76
CA TRP A 211 3.65 5.37 -10.41
C TRP A 211 2.36 4.94 -11.13
N PHE A 212 1.19 5.13 -10.51
CA PHE A 212 -0.10 4.88 -11.15
C PHE A 212 -0.31 5.78 -12.39
N VAL A 213 0.00 7.07 -12.30
CA VAL A 213 -0.10 7.97 -13.46
C VAL A 213 0.80 7.49 -14.60
N VAL A 214 2.06 7.16 -14.32
CA VAL A 214 2.99 6.67 -15.34
C VAL A 214 2.49 5.38 -15.98
N THR A 215 2.03 4.42 -15.18
CA THR A 215 1.52 3.14 -15.70
C THR A 215 0.24 3.31 -16.53
N GLU A 216 -0.68 4.19 -16.15
CA GLU A 216 -1.87 4.49 -16.96
C GLU A 216 -1.51 5.21 -18.27
N VAL A 217 -0.59 6.16 -18.24
CA VAL A 217 -0.08 6.83 -19.45
C VAL A 217 0.55 5.81 -20.39
N LEU A 218 1.42 4.93 -19.90
CA LEU A 218 2.02 3.87 -20.70
C LEU A 218 0.97 2.90 -21.27
N MET A 219 -0.06 2.56 -20.49
CA MET A 219 -1.15 1.70 -20.95
C MET A 219 -1.95 2.38 -22.07
N HIS A 220 -2.24 3.67 -21.95
CA HIS A 220 -2.94 4.44 -22.97
C HIS A 220 -2.11 4.53 -24.27
N LEU A 221 -0.82 4.82 -24.17
CA LEU A 221 0.09 4.87 -25.31
C LEU A 221 0.18 3.51 -26.02
N LYS A 222 0.24 2.40 -25.25
CA LYS A 222 0.20 1.03 -25.80
C LYS A 222 -1.08 0.79 -26.59
N ARG A 223 -2.25 1.11 -26.02
CA ARG A 223 -3.55 0.87 -26.66
C ARG A 223 -3.75 1.64 -27.95
N ASN A 224 -3.10 2.80 -28.09
CA ASN A 224 -3.16 3.61 -29.30
C ASN A 224 -2.09 3.21 -30.35
N GLY A 225 -1.37 2.11 -30.14
CA GLY A 225 -0.36 1.62 -31.09
C GLY A 225 0.91 2.47 -31.16
N LEU A 226 1.14 3.39 -30.21
CA LEU A 226 2.35 4.22 -30.19
C LEU A 226 3.59 3.42 -29.74
N PHE A 227 3.39 2.30 -29.05
CA PHE A 227 4.44 1.38 -28.65
C PHE A 227 3.99 -0.07 -28.87
N ASP A 228 4.46 -0.69 -29.95
CA ASP A 228 4.04 -2.04 -30.36
C ASP A 228 5.20 -3.06 -30.36
N GLY A 229 6.23 -2.82 -29.54
CA GLY A 229 7.40 -3.69 -29.43
C GLY A 229 7.33 -4.65 -28.24
N ASP A 230 7.84 -5.87 -28.43
CA ASP A 230 7.97 -6.90 -27.37
C ASP A 230 8.68 -6.36 -26.12
N ALA A 231 9.76 -5.59 -26.30
CA ALA A 231 10.50 -4.99 -25.20
C ALA A 231 9.63 -4.03 -24.38
N PHE A 232 8.76 -3.27 -25.04
CA PHE A 232 7.83 -2.36 -24.36
C PHE A 232 6.74 -3.14 -23.62
N SER A 233 6.21 -4.21 -24.21
CA SER A 233 5.25 -5.10 -23.53
C SER A 233 5.84 -5.72 -22.27
N ILE A 234 7.11 -6.16 -22.30
CA ILE A 234 7.81 -6.71 -21.14
C ILE A 234 8.03 -5.62 -20.08
N LEU A 235 8.55 -4.45 -20.47
CA LEU A 235 8.75 -3.32 -19.56
C LEU A 235 7.43 -2.88 -18.93
N PHE A 236 6.36 -2.79 -19.71
CA PHE A 236 5.03 -2.44 -19.23
C PHE A 236 4.49 -3.47 -18.23
N SER A 237 4.60 -4.76 -18.56
CA SER A 237 4.25 -5.86 -17.65
C SER A 237 5.08 -5.82 -16.37
N PHE A 238 6.34 -5.36 -16.46
CA PHE A 238 7.18 -5.11 -15.29
C PHE A 238 6.66 -3.91 -14.48
N PHE A 239 6.58 -2.70 -15.05
CA PHE A 239 6.14 -1.51 -14.32
C PHE A 239 4.75 -1.66 -13.67
N SER A 240 3.80 -2.28 -14.38
CA SER A 240 2.43 -2.47 -13.87
C SER A 240 2.32 -3.45 -12.70
N ARG A 241 3.24 -4.42 -12.57
CA ARG A 241 3.19 -5.45 -11.52
C ARG A 241 4.04 -5.12 -10.30
N TYR A 242 5.04 -4.26 -10.45
CA TYR A 242 5.98 -3.93 -9.38
C TYR A 242 5.48 -2.82 -8.43
N VAL A 243 4.23 -2.36 -8.59
CA VAL A 243 3.60 -1.37 -7.70
C VAL A 243 3.63 -1.83 -6.23
N ALA A 244 3.36 -3.11 -5.97
CA ALA A 244 3.42 -3.71 -4.65
C ALA A 244 4.83 -3.66 -4.03
N ALA A 245 5.87 -3.81 -4.86
CA ALA A 245 7.25 -3.66 -4.42
C ALA A 245 7.57 -2.21 -4.08
N VAL A 246 7.10 -1.27 -4.92
CA VAL A 246 7.25 0.17 -4.69
C VAL A 246 6.61 0.58 -3.36
N HIS A 247 5.39 0.14 -3.06
CA HIS A 247 4.75 0.39 -1.77
C HIS A 247 5.65 0.01 -0.59
N ILE A 248 6.12 -1.23 -0.54
CA ILE A 248 7.00 -1.69 0.54
C ILE A 248 8.30 -0.90 0.61
N ILE A 249 8.99 -0.68 -0.51
CA ILE A 249 10.26 0.06 -0.53
C ILE A 249 10.06 1.46 0.04
N ILE A 250 9.03 2.17 -0.40
CA ILE A 250 8.71 3.52 0.07
C ILE A 250 8.34 3.50 1.56
N TYR A 251 7.60 2.50 2.03
CA TYR A 251 7.25 2.36 3.45
C TYR A 251 8.51 2.16 4.29
N MET A 252 9.45 1.36 3.81
CA MET A 252 10.72 1.08 4.49
C MET A 252 11.67 2.29 4.52
N ILE A 253 11.69 3.10 3.46
CA ILE A 253 12.53 4.30 3.38
C ILE A 253 11.98 5.40 4.29
N PHE A 254 10.70 5.75 4.13
CA PHE A 254 10.12 6.96 4.74
C PHE A 254 9.44 6.72 6.09
N ASN A 255 8.99 5.50 6.40
CA ASN A 255 8.27 5.21 7.65
C ASN A 255 9.19 4.62 8.73
N ARG A 256 9.99 5.50 9.38
CA ARG A 256 10.94 5.10 10.43
C ARG A 256 10.29 4.26 11.54
N THR A 257 9.06 4.57 11.92
CA THR A 257 8.35 3.84 12.98
C THR A 257 8.00 2.42 12.55
N MET A 258 7.43 2.25 11.35
CA MET A 258 7.13 0.94 10.80
C MET A 258 8.41 0.10 10.62
N ARG A 259 9.47 0.70 10.06
CA ARG A 259 10.78 0.06 9.92
C ARG A 259 11.32 -0.44 11.26
N ARG A 260 11.22 0.36 12.32
CA ARG A 260 11.67 -0.04 13.66
C ARG A 260 10.90 -1.24 14.20
N GLU A 261 9.58 -1.24 14.07
CA GLU A 261 8.72 -2.34 14.53
C GLU A 261 8.95 -3.62 13.72
N LEU A 262 9.21 -3.50 12.42
CA LEU A 262 9.54 -4.61 11.56
C LEU A 262 10.90 -5.22 11.89
N LEU A 263 11.92 -4.39 12.09
CA LEU A 263 13.23 -4.86 12.56
C LEU A 263 13.14 -5.49 13.95
N PHE A 264 12.28 -4.98 14.83
CA PHE A 264 12.03 -5.58 16.14
C PHE A 264 11.31 -6.93 16.04
N ALA A 265 10.36 -7.07 15.10
CA ALA A 265 9.67 -8.32 14.84
C ALA A 265 10.60 -9.40 14.26
N LEU A 266 11.51 -9.02 13.35
CA LEU A 266 12.48 -9.92 12.73
C LEU A 266 13.65 -10.27 13.66
N ASN A 267 14.07 -9.35 14.52
CA ASN A 267 15.01 -9.64 15.59
C ASN A 267 14.29 -10.31 16.76
N VAL A 268 13.90 -11.57 16.53
CA VAL A 268 13.45 -12.54 17.53
C VAL A 268 14.29 -12.39 18.79
N ARG A 269 13.76 -11.61 19.75
CA ARG A 269 14.08 -11.62 21.17
C ARG A 269 15.51 -12.08 21.50
N ARG A 270 16.54 -11.30 21.15
CA ARG A 270 17.66 -11.12 22.09
C ARG A 270 17.14 -10.28 23.25
N ARG A 271 16.26 -10.90 24.06
CA ARG A 271 16.02 -10.50 25.45
C ARG A 271 17.32 -10.84 26.17
N THR A 272 18.33 -9.99 26.02
CA THR A 272 19.25 -9.78 27.12
C THR A 272 18.36 -9.30 28.26
N SER A 273 18.10 -10.22 29.20
CA SER A 273 17.74 -9.88 30.56
C SER A 273 18.75 -8.84 31.00
N ILE A 274 18.40 -7.55 30.90
CA ILE A 274 19.04 -6.53 31.70
C ILE A 274 18.57 -6.87 33.10
N THR A 275 19.37 -7.71 33.75
CA THR A 275 19.37 -7.92 35.17
C THR A 275 19.30 -6.53 35.78
N THR A 276 18.17 -6.20 36.38
CA THR A 276 18.02 -5.05 37.25
C THR A 276 19.09 -5.18 38.32
N VAL A 277 20.23 -4.53 38.11
CA VAL A 277 21.11 -4.17 39.21
C VAL A 277 20.27 -3.23 40.04
N LYS A 278 19.70 -3.77 41.13
CA LYS A 278 19.23 -2.96 42.24
C LYS A 278 20.41 -2.08 42.62
N HIS A 279 20.41 -0.83 42.18
CA HIS A 279 21.09 0.21 42.92
C HIS A 279 20.35 0.29 44.24
N ILE A 280 20.81 -0.50 45.21
CA ILE A 280 20.57 -0.27 46.62
C ILE A 280 21.28 1.05 46.88
N THR A 281 20.58 2.15 46.65
CA THR A 281 20.95 3.46 47.17
C THR A 281 20.65 3.42 48.65
N HIS A 282 21.53 2.74 49.40
CA HIS A 282 21.62 2.87 50.85
C HIS A 282 22.26 4.24 51.14
N MET A 283 21.54 5.33 50.83
CA MET A 283 21.91 6.65 51.30
C MET A 283 21.14 6.95 52.58
N ARG A 284 21.91 6.83 53.67
CA ARG A 284 21.91 7.71 54.85
C ARG A 284 20.59 7.82 55.62
N SER A 285 20.42 6.88 56.54
CA SER A 285 20.00 7.19 57.91
C SER A 285 21.20 7.76 58.69
N VAL A 286 21.43 9.08 58.68
CA VAL A 286 22.14 9.78 59.77
C VAL A 286 21.63 11.23 59.80
N ALA A 287 21.33 11.68 61.02
CA ALA A 287 21.00 13.03 61.50
C ALA A 287 19.53 13.45 61.35
N SER A 288 18.64 13.18 62.31
CA SER A 288 18.54 13.68 63.69
C SER A 288 18.15 15.16 63.81
N ASN A 289 16.97 15.36 64.43
CA ASN A 289 16.60 16.45 65.34
C ASN A 289 16.52 17.90 64.83
N SER A 290 15.29 18.42 64.74
CA SER A 290 14.82 19.46 65.68
C SER A 290 13.33 19.81 65.48
N GLN A 291 12.57 19.57 66.56
CA GLN A 291 11.54 20.45 67.16
C GLN A 291 10.25 20.83 66.38
N THR A 292 9.14 20.19 66.79
CA THR A 292 7.82 20.80 67.11
C THR A 292 7.96 21.97 68.11
N PRO A 293 7.00 22.95 68.28
CA PRO A 293 5.54 22.77 68.20
C PRO A 293 4.63 23.97 67.75
N ALA A 294 3.35 23.64 67.46
CA ALA A 294 2.06 24.27 67.87
C ALA A 294 1.62 25.73 67.59
N GLN A 295 0.28 25.85 67.44
CA GLN A 295 -0.67 27.00 67.53
C GLN A 295 -0.83 27.89 66.27
N SER A 296 -2.00 28.40 65.85
CA SER A 296 -3.31 28.71 66.45
C SER A 296 -4.38 28.79 65.32
N SER A 297 -5.57 28.20 65.42
CA SER A 297 -6.88 28.81 65.79
C SER A 297 -7.15 30.27 65.38
N ARG A 298 -8.10 30.49 64.46
CA ARG A 298 -9.09 31.60 64.33
C ARG A 298 -9.93 31.28 63.08
N LEU A 299 -11.21 30.87 63.14
CA LEU A 299 -12.41 31.67 63.44
C LEU A 299 -12.37 33.07 62.84
N GLU A 300 -12.95 33.21 61.66
CA GLU A 300 -14.13 34.03 61.34
C GLU A 300 -14.82 33.45 60.10
#